data_AF-A0A060C2V4-F1
#
_entry.id   AF-A0A060C2V4-F1
#
_cell.length_a   1.000
_cell.length_b   1.000
_cell.length_c   1.000
_cell.angle_alpha   90.00
_cell.angle_beta   90.00
_cell.angle_gamma   90.00
#
_symmetry.space_group_name_H-M   'P 1'
#
loop_
_entity.id
_entity.type
_entity.pdbx_description
1 polymer ?
#
loop_
_entity_poly.entity_id
_entity_poly.type
_entity_poly.pdbx_seq_one_letter_code
_entity_poly.pdbx_strand_id
1 'polypeptide(L)'
;VIQKNTRFSKKAFLKLLNNQSFINALEKKYPELLSSAVNATNTRYKLEGYLYPATYTVTKKTTLKNLILQMVMKTNEVLSPYYSEISSKGYTVQKVLTLASLVEREGVTNSDRRKIAGVFLNSIR
;
A
#
# COMPACT_ATOMS: atom_id res chain seq x y z
N VAL A 1 -7.91 8.15 11.37
CA VAL A 1 -8.87 8.24 10.24
C VAL A 1 -9.94 7.16 10.33
N ILE A 2 -9.60 5.87 10.25
CA ILE A 2 -10.59 4.76 10.25
C ILE A 2 -11.58 4.81 11.45
N GLN A 3 -11.09 4.91 12.68
CA GLN A 3 -11.98 4.98 13.86
C GLN A 3 -12.82 6.26 13.94
N LYS A 4 -12.37 7.36 13.31
CA LYS A 4 -13.13 8.63 13.32
C LYS A 4 -14.27 8.61 12.29
N ASN A 5 -14.11 7.86 11.20
CA ASN A 5 -15.02 7.89 10.05
C ASN A 5 -15.79 6.58 9.84
N THR A 6 -15.55 5.56 10.67
CA THR A 6 -16.21 4.25 10.56
C THR A 6 -16.52 3.70 11.96
N ARG A 7 -17.37 2.68 12.02
CA ARG A 7 -17.66 1.94 13.26
C ARG A 7 -16.53 1.04 13.76
N PHE A 8 -15.41 0.94 13.04
CA PHE A 8 -14.34 0.01 13.38
C PHE A 8 -13.30 0.67 14.30
N SER A 9 -12.91 -0.03 15.37
CA SER A 9 -11.88 0.48 16.29
C SER A 9 -10.48 0.38 15.67
N LYS A 10 -9.60 1.31 16.05
CA LYS A 10 -8.17 1.28 15.68
C LYS A 10 -7.53 -0.05 16.08
N LYS A 11 -7.89 -0.58 17.26
CA LYS A 11 -7.37 -1.87 17.77
C LYS A 11 -7.77 -3.04 16.86
N ALA A 12 -9.04 -3.11 16.44
CA ALA A 12 -9.49 -4.17 15.53
C ALA A 12 -8.81 -4.08 14.15
N PHE A 13 -8.65 -2.85 13.63
CA PHE A 13 -7.95 -2.59 12.38
C PHE A 13 -6.49 -3.05 12.43
N LEU A 14 -5.73 -2.63 13.45
CA LEU A 14 -4.34 -3.04 13.60
C LEU A 14 -4.21 -4.55 13.86
N LYS A 15 -5.13 -5.17 14.61
CA LYS A 15 -5.13 -6.62 14.82
C LYS A 15 -5.28 -7.37 13.50
N LEU A 16 -6.16 -6.91 12.61
CA LEU A 16 -6.38 -7.55 11.32
C LEU A 16 -5.20 -7.34 10.36
N LEU A 17 -4.59 -6.15 10.34
CA LEU A 17 -3.40 -5.88 9.52
C LEU A 17 -2.16 -6.67 9.93
N ASN A 18 -2.11 -7.19 11.16
CA ASN A 18 -1.03 -8.05 11.65
C ASN A 18 -1.40 -9.54 11.65
N ASN A 19 -2.58 -9.92 11.12
CA ASN A 19 -2.99 -11.31 11.07
C ASN A 19 -2.33 -12.00 9.87
N GLN A 20 -1.40 -12.92 10.15
CA GLN A 20 -0.63 -13.60 9.09
C GLN A 20 -1.53 -14.35 8.09
N SER A 21 -2.57 -15.05 8.56
CA SER A 21 -3.49 -15.78 7.67
C SER A 21 -4.22 -14.85 6.71
N PHE A 22 -4.60 -13.66 7.18
CA PHE A 22 -5.25 -12.64 6.35
C PHE A 22 -4.27 -12.05 5.33
N ILE A 23 -3.03 -11.75 5.74
CA ILE A 23 -1.98 -11.26 4.83
C ILE A 23 -1.70 -12.30 3.74
N ASN A 24 -1.49 -13.57 4.10
CA ASN A 24 -1.23 -14.64 3.15
C ASN A 24 -2.41 -14.84 2.18
N ALA A 25 -3.65 -14.69 2.66
CA ALA A 25 -4.83 -14.74 1.81
C ALA A 25 -4.90 -13.57 0.81
N LEU A 26 -4.49 -12.36 1.24
CA LEU A 26 -4.38 -11.21 0.35
C LEU A 26 -3.26 -11.40 -0.67
N GLU A 27 -2.09 -11.88 -0.24
CA GLU A 27 -0.96 -12.17 -1.13
C GLU A 27 -1.35 -13.17 -2.20
N LYS A 28 -2.01 -14.28 -1.83
CA LYS A 28 -2.50 -15.26 -2.80
C LYS A 28 -3.45 -14.65 -3.83
N LYS A 29 -4.22 -13.63 -3.45
CA LYS A 29 -5.16 -12.94 -4.33
C LYS A 29 -4.51 -11.86 -5.19
N TYR A 30 -3.47 -11.20 -4.69
CA TYR A 30 -2.76 -10.10 -5.35
C TYR A 30 -1.23 -10.32 -5.29
N PRO A 31 -0.70 -11.38 -5.92
CA PRO A 31 0.72 -11.74 -5.77
C PRO A 31 1.66 -10.67 -6.34
N GLU A 32 1.34 -10.08 -7.49
CA GLU A 32 2.14 -9.01 -8.10
C GLU A 32 2.26 -7.77 -7.19
N LEU A 33 1.19 -7.46 -6.45
CA LEU A 33 1.19 -6.36 -5.49
C LEU A 33 1.97 -6.71 -4.21
N LEU A 34 1.68 -7.87 -3.61
CA LEU A 34 1.98 -8.12 -2.21
C LEU A 34 3.16 -9.06 -1.94
N SER A 35 3.64 -9.84 -2.92
CA SER A 35 4.74 -10.78 -2.67
C SER A 35 6.02 -10.06 -2.22
N SER A 36 6.32 -8.88 -2.75
CA SER A 36 7.45 -8.08 -2.27
C SER A 36 7.23 -7.49 -0.87
N ALA A 37 5.97 -7.22 -0.48
CA ALA A 37 5.60 -6.70 0.83
C ALA A 37 5.75 -7.76 1.92
N VAL A 38 5.25 -8.98 1.65
CA VAL A 38 5.29 -10.10 2.60
C VAL A 38 6.74 -10.51 2.89
N ASN A 39 7.59 -10.51 1.87
CA ASN A 39 9.00 -10.86 1.99
C ASN A 39 9.90 -9.73 2.54
N ALA A 40 9.40 -8.49 2.63
CA ALA A 40 10.19 -7.36 3.10
C ALA A 40 10.58 -7.50 4.59
N THR A 41 11.88 -7.47 4.89
CA THR A 41 12.40 -7.44 6.27
C THR A 41 12.35 -6.01 6.82
N ASN A 42 12.34 -5.88 8.15
CA ASN A 42 12.36 -4.57 8.85
C ASN A 42 11.15 -3.64 8.59
N THR A 43 9.96 -4.20 8.41
CA THR A 43 8.71 -3.43 8.29
C THR A 43 7.90 -3.52 9.58
N ARG A 44 7.38 -2.38 10.05
CA ARG A 44 6.53 -2.34 11.26
C ARG A 44 5.15 -2.98 10.98
N TYR A 45 4.60 -2.73 9.80
CA TYR A 45 3.37 -3.35 9.31
C TYR A 45 3.54 -3.73 7.83
N LYS A 46 3.27 -4.98 7.47
CA LYS A 46 3.46 -5.49 6.09
C LYS A 46 2.63 -4.78 5.03
N LEU A 47 1.45 -4.29 5.41
CA LEU A 47 0.53 -3.57 4.52
C LEU A 47 0.61 -2.04 4.68
N GLU A 48 1.65 -1.53 5.33
CA GLU A 48 1.90 -0.09 5.38
C GLU A 48 2.20 0.45 3.98
N GLY A 49 1.44 1.46 3.55
CA GLY A 49 1.52 2.00 2.18
C GLY A 49 0.73 1.20 1.13
N TYR A 50 0.16 0.04 1.48
CA TYR A 50 -0.60 -0.82 0.55
C TYR A 50 -2.12 -0.61 0.60
N LEU A 51 -2.60 0.33 1.41
CA LEU A 51 -4.02 0.66 1.53
C LEU A 51 -4.28 2.02 0.87
N TYR A 52 -4.85 2.00 -0.34
CA TYR A 52 -5.01 3.20 -1.13
C TYR A 52 -5.92 4.24 -0.42
N PRO A 53 -5.51 5.52 -0.33
CA PRO A 53 -6.31 6.56 0.30
C PRO A 53 -7.40 7.06 -0.66
N ALA A 54 -8.61 6.55 -0.52
CA ALA A 54 -9.78 6.98 -1.29
C ALA A 54 -11.03 7.00 -0.41
N THR A 55 -12.15 7.43 -1.00
CA THR A 55 -13.46 7.34 -0.37
C THR A 55 -14.03 5.93 -0.55
N TYR A 56 -14.42 5.28 0.54
CA TYR A 56 -15.00 3.94 0.55
C TYR A 56 -16.37 3.94 1.21
N THR A 57 -17.35 3.29 0.58
CA THR A 57 -18.70 3.17 1.13
C THR A 57 -18.77 2.08 2.19
N VAL A 58 -19.03 2.47 3.45
CA VAL A 58 -19.19 1.55 4.58
C VAL A 58 -20.66 1.49 5.00
N THR A 59 -21.29 0.33 4.81
CA THR A 59 -22.67 0.07 5.23
C THR A 59 -22.71 -0.75 6.53
N LYS A 60 -23.91 -0.93 7.10
CA LYS A 60 -24.12 -1.84 8.26
C LYS A 60 -23.72 -3.30 7.99
N LYS A 61 -23.64 -3.73 6.72
CA LYS A 61 -23.18 -5.08 6.33
C LYS A 61 -21.69 -5.15 6.00
N THR A 62 -21.01 -4.01 5.80
CA THR A 62 -19.58 -3.97 5.48
C THR A 62 -18.76 -4.47 6.66
N THR A 63 -17.94 -5.51 6.47
CA THR A 63 -17.00 -5.99 7.49
C THR A 63 -15.67 -5.28 7.37
N LEU A 64 -14.86 -5.29 8.45
CA LEU A 64 -13.52 -4.70 8.43
C LEU A 64 -12.60 -5.37 7.41
N LYS A 65 -12.73 -6.71 7.26
CA LYS A 65 -12.03 -7.48 6.23
C LYS A 65 -12.38 -6.99 4.82
N ASN A 66 -13.67 -6.79 4.54
CA ASN A 66 -14.11 -6.32 3.24
C ASN A 66 -13.63 -4.89 2.94
N LEU A 67 -13.64 -4.01 3.96
CA LEU A 67 -13.10 -2.67 3.79
C LEU A 67 -11.61 -2.70 3.44
N ILE A 68 -10.78 -3.45 4.20
CA ILE A 68 -9.34 -3.55 3.89
C ILE A 68 -9.13 -4.20 2.51
N LEU A 69 -9.92 -5.21 2.17
CA LEU A 69 -9.86 -5.84 0.85
C LEU A 69 -10.16 -4.83 -0.28
N GLN A 70 -11.15 -3.95 -0.12
CA GLN A 70 -11.43 -2.89 -1.09
C GLN A 70 -10.26 -1.93 -1.24
N MET A 71 -9.59 -1.57 -0.13
CA MET A 71 -8.42 -0.70 -0.16
C MET A 71 -7.24 -1.34 -0.90
N VAL A 72 -6.95 -2.61 -0.61
CA VAL A 72 -5.88 -3.38 -1.29
C VAL A 72 -6.21 -3.57 -2.77
N MET A 73 -7.46 -3.90 -3.09
CA MET A 73 -7.94 -4.03 -4.47
C MET A 73 -7.74 -2.73 -5.24
N LYS A 74 -8.06 -1.58 -4.63
CA LYS A 74 -7.85 -0.28 -5.28
C LYS A 74 -6.37 0.03 -5.49
N THR A 75 -5.50 -0.31 -4.52
CA THR A 75 -4.05 -0.21 -4.71
C THR A 75 -3.59 -1.04 -5.91
N ASN A 76 -4.07 -2.28 -6.02
CA ASN A 76 -3.74 -3.17 -7.14
C ASN A 76 -4.21 -2.57 -8.47
N GLU A 77 -5.45 -2.10 -8.54
CA GLU A 77 -6.02 -1.45 -9.74
C GLU A 77 -5.19 -0.26 -10.21
N VAL A 78 -4.77 0.61 -9.27
CA VAL A 78 -3.96 1.80 -9.57
C VAL A 78 -2.55 1.42 -10.01
N LEU A 79 -1.97 0.35 -9.45
CA LEU A 79 -0.60 -0.07 -9.77
C LEU A 79 -0.49 -1.03 -10.97
N SER A 80 -1.58 -1.71 -11.34
CA SER A 80 -1.60 -2.71 -12.41
C SER A 80 -1.00 -2.22 -13.74
N PRO A 81 -1.26 -0.98 -14.20
CA PRO A 81 -0.64 -0.45 -15.41
C PRO A 81 0.89 -0.33 -15.34
N TYR A 82 1.46 -0.26 -14.13
CA TYR A 82 2.88 0.00 -13.91
C TYR A 82 3.70 -1.25 -13.59
N TYR A 83 3.09 -2.41 -13.33
CA TYR A 83 3.84 -3.61 -12.91
C TYR A 83 4.89 -4.07 -13.91
N SER A 84 4.57 -4.02 -15.21
CA SER A 84 5.53 -4.35 -16.27
C SER A 84 6.72 -3.39 -16.26
N GLU A 85 6.49 -2.09 -16.14
CA GLU A 85 7.55 -1.08 -16.07
C GLU A 85 8.42 -1.25 -14.82
N ILE A 86 7.78 -1.46 -13.66
CA ILE A 86 8.45 -1.71 -12.38
C ILE A 86 9.40 -2.92 -12.48
N SER A 87 8.90 -4.03 -13.02
CA SER A 87 9.69 -5.25 -13.21
C SER A 87 10.81 -5.07 -14.23
N SER A 88 10.54 -4.41 -15.37
CA SER A 88 11.55 -4.15 -16.42
C SER A 88 12.71 -3.30 -15.93
N LYS A 89 12.47 -2.41 -14.94
CA LYS A 89 13.49 -1.58 -14.28
C LYS A 89 14.19 -2.30 -13.11
N GLY A 90 13.89 -3.58 -12.88
CA GLY A 90 14.45 -4.37 -11.78
C GLY A 90 13.97 -3.92 -10.38
N TYR A 91 12.85 -3.21 -10.30
CA TYR A 91 12.29 -2.75 -9.03
C TYR A 91 11.21 -3.70 -8.51
N THR A 92 11.02 -3.70 -7.20
CA THR A 92 9.89 -4.35 -6.54
C THR A 92 8.81 -3.33 -6.22
N VAL A 93 7.56 -3.77 -6.09
CA VAL A 93 6.46 -2.91 -5.63
C VAL A 93 6.77 -2.27 -4.27
N GLN A 94 7.36 -3.03 -3.34
CA GLN A 94 7.83 -2.52 -2.06
C GLN A 94 8.78 -1.33 -2.22
N LYS A 95 9.77 -1.42 -3.12
CA LYS A 95 10.73 -0.33 -3.36
C LYS A 95 10.02 0.90 -3.93
N VAL A 96 9.12 0.70 -4.90
CA VAL A 96 8.38 1.79 -5.55
C VAL A 96 7.45 2.50 -4.56
N LEU A 97 6.69 1.77 -3.74
CA LEU A 97 5.81 2.37 -2.74
C LEU A 97 6.60 3.04 -1.61
N THR A 98 7.75 2.51 -1.22
CA THR A 98 8.66 3.16 -0.26
C THR A 98 9.11 4.52 -0.80
N LEU A 99 9.58 4.56 -2.06
CA LEU A 99 9.98 5.80 -2.72
C LEU A 99 8.81 6.79 -2.85
N ALA A 100 7.64 6.31 -3.28
CA ALA A 100 6.44 7.12 -3.39
C ALA A 100 6.05 7.75 -2.05
N SER A 101 6.20 7.02 -0.93
CA SER A 101 5.90 7.55 0.40
C SER A 101 6.86 8.67 0.83
N LEU A 102 8.14 8.58 0.45
CA LEU A 102 9.13 9.63 0.72
C LEU A 102 8.85 10.87 -0.12
N VAL A 103 8.57 10.67 -1.41
CA VAL A 103 8.21 11.74 -2.35
C VAL A 103 6.93 12.46 -1.92
N GLU A 104 5.91 11.73 -1.47
CA GLU A 104 4.65 12.33 -1.01
C GLU A 104 4.83 13.10 0.30
N ARG A 105 5.74 12.66 1.17
CA ARG A 105 6.06 13.37 2.41
C ARG A 105 6.78 14.69 2.18
N GLU A 106 7.64 14.75 1.15
CA GLU A 106 8.57 15.86 0.94
C GLU A 106 8.18 16.80 -0.21
N GLY A 107 7.38 16.32 -1.16
CA GLY A 107 6.97 17.09 -2.33
C GLY A 107 5.73 17.93 -2.05
N VAL A 108 5.88 19.26 -2.12
CA VAL A 108 4.76 20.21 -1.98
C VAL A 108 3.97 20.33 -3.29
N THR A 109 4.67 20.38 -4.43
CA THR A 109 4.07 20.47 -5.76
C THR A 109 4.38 19.27 -6.65
N ASN A 110 3.65 19.11 -7.76
CA ASN A 110 3.93 18.07 -8.75
C ASN A 110 5.30 18.22 -9.43
N SER A 111 5.84 19.44 -9.53
CA SER A 111 7.19 19.68 -10.03
C SER A 111 8.22 19.18 -9.02
N ASP A 112 8.02 19.50 -7.74
CA ASP A 112 8.94 19.09 -6.67
C ASP A 112 8.94 17.58 -6.51
N ARG A 113 7.76 16.94 -6.54
CA ARG A 113 7.64 15.47 -6.50
C ARG A 113 8.47 14.79 -7.58
N ARG A 114 8.47 15.31 -8.80
CA ARG A 114 9.29 14.76 -9.91
C ARG A 114 10.78 14.92 -9.66
N LYS A 115 11.22 16.08 -9.19
CA LYS A 115 12.63 16.33 -8.86
C LYS A 115 13.11 15.44 -7.71
N ILE A 116 12.33 15.35 -6.63
CA ILE A 116 12.62 14.54 -5.45
C ILE A 116 12.65 13.05 -5.79
N ALA A 117 11.71 12.57 -6.60
CA ALA A 117 11.72 11.18 -7.09
C ALA A 117 13.01 10.84 -7.85
N GLY A 118 13.48 11.77 -8.70
CA GLY A 118 14.75 11.62 -9.41
C GLY A 118 15.96 11.58 -8.47
N VAL A 119 15.99 12.44 -7.44
CA VAL A 119 17.06 12.43 -6.43
C VAL A 119 17.09 11.09 -5.69
N PHE A 120 15.96 10.62 -5.16
CA PHE A 120 15.93 9.35 -4.43
C PHE A 120 16.26 8.14 -5.29
N LEU A 121 15.84 8.12 -6.56
CA LEU A 121 16.21 7.04 -7.48
C LEU A 121 17.73 7.00 -7.76
N ASN A 122 18.37 8.16 -7.83
CA ASN A 122 19.81 8.26 -8.05
C ASN A 122 20.63 7.94 -6.80
N SER A 123 20.11 8.23 -5.60
CA SER A 123 20.80 7.95 -4.33
C SER A 123 20.80 6.46 -3.91
N ILE A 124 20.01 5.61 -4.57
CA ILE A 124 19.90 4.16 -4.28
C ILE A 124 20.48 3.32 -5.45
N ARG A 125 21.28 3.94 -6.33
CA ARG A 125 22.17 3.22 -7.26
C ARG A 125 23.49 2.94 -6.59
#